data_AF-X1TWT5-F1
#
_entry.id   AF-X1TWT5-F1
#
_cell.length_a   1.000
_cell.length_b   1.000
_cell.length_c   1.000
_cell.angle_alpha   90.00
_cell.angle_beta   90.00
_cell.angle_gamma   90.00
#
_symmetry.space_group_name_H-M   'P 1'
#
loop_
_entity.id
_entity.type
_entity.pdbx_description
1 polymer ?
#
loop_
_entity_poly.entity_id
_entity_poly.type
_entity_poly.pdbx_seq_one_letter_code
_entity_poly.pdbx_strand_id
1 'polypeptide(L)'
;MGIKSPQTFGEYYWAKQVEAAAFADEEIESAFAPYFRGLLAEIPDVAELPAGMQNFITALAEPPSAGFGGFALGVGVEMVDETLHSLLDPLMKMMARSVNKRARETWLTSEQANTLFRQGKIERELWDLVIASEGYED
;
A
#
# COMPACT_ATOMS: atom_id res chain seq x y z
N MET A 1 -8.61 14.86 25.09
CA MET A 1 -9.67 15.27 26.04
C MET A 1 -9.84 14.16 27.06
N GLY A 2 -9.27 14.31 28.26
CA GLY A 2 -9.41 13.34 29.35
C GLY A 2 -9.84 14.04 30.63
N ILE A 3 -10.81 13.49 31.34
CA ILE A 3 -11.23 14.01 32.65
C ILE A 3 -10.14 13.60 33.65
N LYS A 4 -9.29 14.55 34.07
CA LYS A 4 -8.14 14.27 34.94
C LYS A 4 -8.53 13.86 36.36
N SER A 5 -9.73 14.20 36.81
CA SER A 5 -10.20 13.94 38.17
C SER A 5 -11.70 13.65 38.17
N PRO A 6 -12.13 12.45 37.74
CA PRO A 6 -13.54 12.10 37.65
C PRO A 6 -14.19 12.13 39.03
N GLN A 7 -15.31 12.84 39.14
CA GLN A 7 -16.09 12.99 40.38
C GLN A 7 -17.27 12.02 40.44
N THR A 8 -17.68 11.47 39.30
CA THR A 8 -18.79 10.52 39.21
C THR A 8 -18.35 9.22 38.54
N PHE A 9 -19.12 8.15 38.77
CA PHE A 9 -18.89 6.88 38.07
C PHE A 9 -18.99 7.04 36.55
N GLY A 10 -19.93 7.86 36.06
CA GLY A 10 -20.07 8.14 34.62
C GLY A 10 -18.83 8.80 34.03
N GLU A 11 -18.27 9.79 34.72
CA GLU A 11 -17.01 10.44 34.32
C GLU A 11 -15.83 9.49 34.36
N TYR A 12 -15.75 8.63 35.38
CA TYR A 12 -14.72 7.60 35.49
C TYR A 12 -14.83 6.59 34.35
N TYR A 13 -16.02 6.09 34.06
CA TYR A 13 -16.27 5.13 32.99
C TYR A 13 -15.91 5.72 31.63
N TRP A 14 -16.32 6.96 31.37
CA TRP A 14 -15.94 7.69 30.16
C TRP A 14 -14.43 7.87 30.05
N ALA A 15 -13.77 8.33 31.12
CA ALA A 15 -12.32 8.50 31.12
C ALA A 15 -11.60 7.18 30.81
N LYS A 16 -12.06 6.07 31.37
CA LYS A 16 -11.52 4.72 31.10
C LYS A 16 -11.76 4.26 29.68
N GLN A 17 -12.88 4.61 29.06
CA GLN A 17 -13.11 4.32 27.63
C GLN A 17 -12.13 5.10 26.73
N VAL A 18 -11.89 6.38 27.02
CA VAL A 18 -10.91 7.19 26.27
C VAL A 18 -9.49 6.64 26.44
N GLU A 19 -9.12 6.25 27.66
CA GLU A 19 -7.83 5.58 27.92
C GLU A 19 -7.70 4.26 27.18
N ALA A 20 -8.75 3.44 27.16
CA ALA A 20 -8.75 2.17 26.44
C ALA A 20 -8.63 2.36 24.92
N ALA A 21 -9.27 3.40 24.36
CA ALA A 21 -9.13 3.74 22.95
C ALA A 21 -7.69 4.17 22.61
N ALA A 22 -7.11 5.08 23.40
CA ALA A 22 -5.73 5.50 23.20
C ALA A 22 -4.73 4.34 23.33
N PHE A 23 -4.95 3.44 24.30
CA PHE A 23 -4.14 2.23 24.45
C PHE A 23 -4.26 1.30 23.24
N ALA A 24 -5.47 1.10 22.71
CA ALA A 24 -5.68 0.28 21.52
C ALA A 24 -4.98 0.87 20.29
N ASP A 25 -5.06 2.19 20.10
CA ASP A 25 -4.38 2.88 19.01
C ASP A 25 -2.85 2.74 19.13
N GLU A 26 -2.29 2.89 20.33
CA GLU A 26 -0.85 2.73 20.59
C GLU A 26 -0.36 1.30 20.35
N GLU A 27 -1.14 0.29 20.76
CA GLU A 27 -0.81 -1.12 20.52
C GLU A 27 -0.84 -1.46 19.01
N ILE A 28 -1.82 -0.93 18.27
CA ILE A 28 -1.88 -1.09 16.81
C ILE A 28 -0.67 -0.43 16.16
N GLU A 29 -0.41 0.83 16.48
CA GLU A 29 0.72 1.57 15.93
C GLU A 29 2.06 0.90 16.25
N SER A 30 2.26 0.45 17.48
CA SER A 30 3.46 -0.29 17.92
C SER A 30 3.63 -1.61 17.17
N ALA A 31 2.54 -2.35 16.94
CA ALA A 31 2.57 -3.61 16.21
C ALA A 31 2.94 -3.41 14.72
N PHE A 32 2.45 -2.35 14.09
CA PHE A 32 2.66 -2.11 12.65
C PHE A 32 3.89 -1.25 12.33
N ALA A 33 4.36 -0.41 13.26
CA ALA A 33 5.49 0.51 13.05
C ALA A 33 6.76 -0.18 12.52
N PRO A 34 7.19 -1.38 12.99
CA PRO A 34 8.35 -2.06 12.43
C PRO A 34 8.22 -2.39 10.94
N TYR A 35 7.01 -2.72 10.47
CA TYR A 35 6.75 -3.04 9.06
C TYR A 35 6.78 -1.78 8.20
N PHE A 36 6.15 -0.70 8.67
CA PHE A 36 6.21 0.61 7.98
C PHE A 36 7.64 1.15 7.95
N ARG A 37 8.40 1.05 9.03
CA ARG A 37 9.81 1.45 9.06
C ARG A 37 10.63 0.70 8.01
N GLY A 38 10.42 -0.61 7.87
CA GLY A 38 11.09 -1.41 6.84
C GLY A 38 10.72 -0.93 5.43
N LEU A 39 9.43 -0.78 5.16
CA LEU A 39 8.92 -0.37 3.85
C LEU A 39 9.38 1.05 3.46
N LEU A 40 9.29 2.00 4.38
CA LEU A 40 9.62 3.40 4.13
C LEU A 40 11.14 3.62 4.02
N ALA A 41 11.95 2.79 4.67
CA ALA A 41 13.41 2.82 4.53
C ALA A 41 13.91 2.43 3.13
N GLU A 42 13.08 1.72 2.35
CA GLU A 42 13.38 1.34 0.98
C GLU A 42 13.03 2.44 -0.04
N ILE A 43 12.38 3.52 0.38
CA ILE A 43 12.09 4.66 -0.48
C ILE A 43 13.42 5.31 -0.88
N PRO A 44 13.79 5.31 -2.17
CA PRO A 44 15.01 5.98 -2.62
C PRO A 44 14.84 7.49 -2.49
N ASP A 45 15.96 8.18 -2.29
CA ASP A 45 16.05 9.64 -2.42
C ASP A 45 15.12 10.45 -1.49
N VAL A 46 14.72 9.89 -0.34
CA VAL A 46 13.95 10.62 0.70
C VAL A 46 14.63 11.93 1.09
N ALA A 47 15.97 11.94 1.12
CA ALA A 47 16.76 13.13 1.43
C ALA A 47 16.59 14.28 0.40
N GLU A 48 16.12 13.99 -0.82
CA GLU A 48 15.86 14.99 -1.86
C GLU A 48 14.45 15.61 -1.74
N LEU A 49 13.57 15.01 -0.93
CA LEU A 49 12.22 15.54 -0.72
C LEU A 49 12.26 16.84 0.12
N PRO A 50 11.24 17.71 0.01
CA PRO A 50 11.10 18.85 0.92
C PRO A 50 11.08 18.39 2.39
N ALA A 51 11.68 19.17 3.28
CA ALA A 51 11.83 18.80 4.70
C ALA A 51 10.51 18.41 5.39
N GLY A 52 9.38 19.01 4.99
CA GLY A 52 8.06 18.63 5.50
C GLY A 52 7.67 17.18 5.15
N MET A 53 7.99 16.72 3.95
CA MET A 53 7.75 15.32 3.55
C MET A 53 8.69 14.35 4.24
N GLN A 54 9.96 14.73 4.42
CA GLN A 54 10.92 13.91 5.18
C GLN A 54 10.43 13.69 6.62
N ASN A 55 9.98 14.77 7.27
CA ASN A 55 9.43 14.71 8.62
C ASN A 55 8.15 13.86 8.67
N PHE A 56 7.29 13.97 7.66
CA PHE A 56 6.06 13.18 7.58
C PHE A 56 6.35 11.68 7.40
N ILE A 57 7.25 11.30 6.49
CA ILE A 57 7.67 9.90 6.29
C ILE A 57 8.29 9.34 7.58
N THR A 58 9.11 10.14 8.25
CA THR A 58 9.72 9.75 9.54
C THR A 58 8.65 9.56 10.61
N ALA A 59 7.65 10.45 10.69
CA ALA A 59 6.54 10.34 11.63
C ALA A 59 5.60 9.17 11.33
N LEU A 60 5.49 8.71 10.08
CA LEU A 60 4.78 7.47 9.74
C LEU A 60 5.55 6.23 10.17
N ALA A 61 6.88 6.24 10.03
CA ALA A 61 7.74 5.16 10.52
C ALA A 61 7.79 5.09 12.05
N GLU A 62 7.67 6.23 12.72
CA GLU A 62 7.69 6.39 14.17
C GLU A 62 6.59 7.36 14.63
N PRO A 63 5.34 6.88 14.80
CA PRO A 63 4.21 7.70 15.22
C PRO A 63 4.49 8.42 16.54
N PRO A 64 4.37 9.76 16.61
CA PRO A 64 4.72 10.53 17.81
C PRO A 64 3.68 10.43 18.93
N SER A 65 2.47 9.94 18.65
CA SER A 65 1.39 9.80 19.62
C SER A 65 0.32 8.82 19.15
N ALA A 66 -0.33 8.16 20.10
CA ALA A 66 -1.47 7.29 19.84
C ALA A 66 -2.53 7.93 18.93
N GLY A 67 -2.90 7.22 17.88
CA GLY A 67 -3.91 7.63 16.89
C GLY A 67 -3.36 8.52 15.77
N PHE A 68 -2.06 8.86 15.81
CA PHE A 68 -1.41 9.63 14.74
C PHE A 68 -1.43 8.85 13.43
N GLY A 69 -1.13 7.55 13.43
CA GLY A 69 -1.15 6.72 12.23
C GLY A 69 -2.55 6.69 11.62
N GLY A 70 -3.57 6.51 12.44
CA GLY A 70 -4.98 6.56 12.01
C GLY A 70 -5.39 7.91 11.43
N PHE A 71 -4.97 9.02 12.05
CA PHE A 71 -5.22 10.37 11.54
C PHE A 71 -4.44 10.69 10.27
N ALA A 72 -3.16 10.35 10.22
CA ALA A 72 -2.27 10.61 9.08
C ALA A 72 -2.72 9.82 7.85
N LEU A 73 -3.11 8.56 8.05
CA LEU A 73 -3.77 7.77 7.01
C LEU A 73 -5.12 8.37 6.66
N GLY A 74 -5.97 8.71 7.64
CA GLY A 74 -7.34 9.21 7.40
C GLY A 74 -7.46 10.58 6.72
N VAL A 75 -6.53 11.50 6.96
CA VAL A 75 -6.47 12.81 6.29
C VAL A 75 -5.63 12.75 5.02
N GLY A 76 -4.60 11.91 5.00
CA GLY A 76 -3.68 11.77 3.90
C GLY A 76 -4.04 10.67 2.90
N VAL A 77 -5.21 10.00 3.02
CA VAL A 77 -5.52 8.74 2.31
C VAL A 77 -5.13 8.85 0.84
N GLU A 78 -5.63 9.83 0.10
CA GLU A 78 -5.35 9.91 -1.35
C GLU A 78 -3.89 10.24 -1.66
N MET A 79 -3.23 11.13 -0.92
CA MET A 79 -1.84 11.49 -1.19
C MET A 79 -0.89 10.36 -0.80
N VAL A 80 -1.12 9.73 0.36
CA VAL A 80 -0.33 8.60 0.85
C VAL A 80 -0.60 7.37 0.00
N ASP A 81 -1.85 7.09 -0.36
CA ASP A 81 -2.21 5.99 -1.26
C ASP A 81 -1.59 6.19 -2.63
N GLU A 82 -1.68 7.38 -3.24
CA GLU A 82 -1.05 7.65 -4.55
C GLU A 82 0.49 7.61 -4.47
N THR A 83 1.07 8.09 -3.38
CA THR A 83 2.52 8.05 -3.17
C THR A 83 2.98 6.61 -2.98
N LEU A 84 2.31 5.83 -2.12
CA LEU A 84 2.60 4.41 -1.91
C LEU A 84 2.35 3.61 -3.19
N HIS A 85 1.26 3.89 -3.91
CA HIS A 85 0.96 3.29 -5.20
C HIS A 85 2.11 3.54 -6.18
N SER A 86 2.51 4.80 -6.37
CA SER A 86 3.62 5.20 -7.24
C SER A 86 4.96 4.57 -6.84
N LEU A 87 5.25 4.48 -5.55
CA LEU A 87 6.49 3.90 -5.03
C LEU A 87 6.53 2.38 -5.16
N LEU A 88 5.39 1.71 -4.95
CA LEU A 88 5.28 0.25 -4.99
C LEU A 88 5.01 -0.26 -6.40
N ASP A 89 4.55 0.59 -7.32
CA ASP A 89 4.20 0.21 -8.69
C ASP A 89 5.34 -0.52 -9.43
N PRO A 90 6.61 -0.06 -9.37
CA PRO A 90 7.73 -0.78 -9.97
C PRO A 90 7.92 -2.18 -9.36
N LEU A 91 7.83 -2.32 -8.04
CA LEU A 91 7.95 -3.60 -7.33
C LEU A 91 6.80 -4.54 -7.70
N MET A 92 5.57 -4.05 -7.73
CA MET A 92 4.39 -4.80 -8.14
C MET A 92 4.51 -5.28 -9.59
N LYS A 93 5.01 -4.43 -10.50
CA LYS A 93 5.29 -4.81 -11.91
C LYS A 93 6.36 -5.90 -11.99
N MET A 94 7.41 -5.84 -11.17
CA MET A 94 8.45 -6.88 -11.12
C MET A 94 7.90 -8.22 -10.59
N MET A 95 7.09 -8.18 -9.53
CA MET A 95 6.44 -9.37 -8.99
C MET A 95 5.46 -9.98 -9.98
N ALA A 96 4.60 -9.15 -10.60
CA ALA A 96 3.66 -9.58 -11.64
C ALA A 96 4.41 -10.26 -12.80
N ARG A 97 5.51 -9.68 -13.28
CA ARG A 97 6.38 -10.32 -14.28
C ARG A 97 6.93 -11.66 -13.80
N SER A 98 7.40 -11.75 -12.55
CA SER A 98 7.97 -12.99 -12.00
C SER A 98 6.93 -14.09 -11.82
N VAL A 99 5.71 -13.75 -11.41
CA VAL A 99 4.57 -14.69 -11.28
C VAL A 99 4.12 -15.12 -12.67
N ASN A 100 3.89 -14.17 -13.56
CA ASN A 100 3.39 -14.42 -14.90
C ASN A 100 4.44 -15.04 -15.82
N LYS A 101 5.72 -15.10 -15.44
CA LYS A 101 6.78 -15.69 -16.30
C LYS A 101 6.47 -17.12 -16.78
N ARG A 102 5.63 -17.85 -16.04
CA ARG A 102 5.19 -19.21 -16.38
C ARG A 102 3.79 -19.26 -17.02
N ALA A 103 3.02 -18.18 -16.92
CA ALA A 103 1.69 -18.00 -17.49
C ALA A 103 1.79 -17.08 -18.71
N ARG A 104 2.40 -17.57 -19.80
CA ARG A 104 2.69 -16.81 -21.02
C ARG A 104 1.43 -16.23 -21.67
N GLU A 105 0.29 -16.86 -21.43
CA GLU A 105 -1.05 -16.45 -21.87
C GLU A 105 -1.49 -15.10 -21.30
N THR A 106 -0.91 -14.68 -20.18
CA THR A 106 -1.24 -13.41 -19.52
C THR A 106 -0.34 -12.24 -19.93
N TRP A 107 0.61 -12.45 -20.85
CA TRP A 107 1.63 -11.45 -21.18
C TRP A 107 1.15 -10.37 -22.14
N LEU A 108 0.16 -10.69 -22.98
CA LEU A 108 -0.35 -9.84 -24.03
C LEU A 108 -1.86 -9.86 -23.95
N THR A 109 -2.49 -8.75 -24.34
CA THR A 109 -3.92 -8.80 -24.64
C THR A 109 -4.15 -9.46 -26.00
N SER A 110 -5.36 -9.95 -26.30
CA SER A 110 -5.70 -10.47 -27.63
C SER A 110 -5.43 -9.44 -28.75
N GLU A 111 -5.65 -8.15 -28.49
CA GLU A 111 -5.36 -7.08 -29.45
C GLU A 111 -3.86 -6.96 -29.76
N GLN A 112 -3.02 -7.00 -28.71
CA GLN A 112 -1.56 -6.96 -28.84
C GLN A 112 -1.03 -8.22 -29.52
N ALA A 113 -1.53 -9.40 -29.13
CA ALA A 113 -1.17 -10.68 -29.73
C ALA A 113 -1.53 -10.70 -31.23
N ASN A 114 -2.72 -10.26 -31.60
CA ASN A 114 -3.14 -10.15 -33.01
C ASN A 114 -2.23 -9.21 -33.82
N THR A 115 -1.87 -8.06 -33.26
CA THR A 115 -0.98 -7.09 -33.91
C THR A 115 0.40 -7.69 -34.15
N LEU A 116 0.99 -8.30 -33.12
CA LEU A 116 2.33 -8.89 -33.18
C LEU A 116 2.38 -10.12 -34.09
N PHE A 117 1.34 -10.96 -34.07
CA PHE A 117 1.24 -12.14 -34.93
C PHE A 117 1.17 -11.72 -36.41
N ARG A 118 0.34 -10.72 -36.76
CA ARG A 118 0.27 -10.17 -38.12
C ARG A 118 1.59 -9.56 -38.61
N GLN A 119 2.41 -9.06 -37.70
CA GLN A 119 3.74 -8.51 -38.01
C GLN A 119 4.85 -9.57 -38.02
N GLY A 120 4.54 -10.84 -37.79
CA GLY A 120 5.52 -11.93 -37.71
C GLY A 120 6.48 -11.80 -36.53
N LYS A 121 6.02 -11.20 -35.42
CA LYS A 121 6.85 -10.95 -34.22
C LYS A 121 6.67 -11.99 -33.11
N ILE A 122 5.63 -12.81 -33.19
CA ILE A 122 5.36 -13.92 -32.26
C ILE A 122 4.93 -15.16 -33.02
N GLU A 123 5.20 -16.33 -32.44
CA GLU A 123 4.82 -17.63 -32.98
C GLU A 123 3.32 -17.90 -32.78
N ARG A 124 2.77 -18.76 -33.64
CA ARG A 124 1.36 -19.17 -33.57
C ARG A 124 0.98 -19.78 -32.22
N GLU A 125 1.88 -20.58 -31.63
CA GLU A 125 1.67 -21.19 -30.32
C GLU A 125 1.41 -20.15 -29.21
N LEU A 126 2.14 -19.03 -29.21
CA LEU A 126 1.91 -17.96 -28.23
C LEU A 126 0.61 -17.20 -28.53
N TRP A 127 0.29 -17.02 -29.81
CA TRP A 127 -0.96 -16.39 -30.21
C TRP A 127 -2.18 -17.23 -29.80
N ASP A 128 -2.22 -18.52 -30.16
CA ASP A 128 -3.30 -19.45 -29.81
C ASP A 128 -3.51 -19.48 -28.29
N LEU A 129 -2.42 -19.53 -27.53
CA LEU A 129 -2.43 -19.59 -26.07
C LEU A 129 -3.03 -18.32 -25.43
N VAL A 130 -2.71 -17.13 -25.94
CA VAL A 130 -3.29 -15.86 -25.46
C VAL A 130 -4.77 -15.77 -25.83
N ILE A 131 -5.11 -16.04 -27.10
CA ILE A 131 -6.48 -15.95 -27.63
C ILE A 131 -7.42 -16.91 -26.88
N ALA A 132 -7.01 -18.17 -26.67
CA ALA A 132 -7.78 -19.14 -25.90
C ALA A 132 -7.98 -18.70 -24.44
N SER A 133 -6.95 -18.13 -23.80
CA SER A 133 -7.05 -17.69 -22.41
C SER A 133 -8.00 -16.52 -22.18
N GLU A 134 -8.23 -15.68 -23.20
CA GLU A 134 -9.20 -14.58 -23.16
C GLU A 134 -10.62 -15.02 -23.56
N GLY A 135 -10.84 -16.32 -23.76
CA GLY A 135 -12.16 -16.89 -24.02
C GLY A 135 -12.58 -16.88 -25.50
N TYR A 136 -11.65 -16.61 -26.40
CA TYR A 136 -11.83 -16.84 -27.84
C TYR A 136 -11.51 -18.30 -28.14
N GLU A 137 -12.44 -19.20 -27.81
CA GLU A 137 -12.33 -20.63 -28.08
C GLU A 137 -13.02 -20.96 -29.41
N ASP A 138 -12.24 -21.39 -30.42
CA ASP A 138 -12.67 -22.10 -31.64
C ASP A 138 -11.59 -23.11 -32.08
#